data_AF-X1J139-F1
#
_entry.id   AF-X1J139-F1
#
_cell.length_a   1.000
_cell.length_b   1.000
_cell.length_c   1.000
_cell.angle_alpha   90.00
_cell.angle_beta   90.00
_cell.angle_gamma   90.00
#
_symmetry.space_group_name_H-M   'P 1'
#
loop_
_entity.id
_entity.type
_entity.pdbx_description
1 polymer ?
#
loop_
_entity_poly.entity_id
_entity_poly.type
_entity_poly.pdbx_seq_one_letter_code
_entity_poly.pdbx_strand_id
1 'polypeptide(L)'
;RLTACELELGARKQLIDALRRDAQARVVDLDGWMALPAFVPPNERRGLVLIDPPFEAKDEFERLARAFTEAFAKWPTGAYLLWYPVKTRRATDELARSVAAAAMSSRPAGKCLRLEFSVAPQEADAGLVSTGLLIVNPPWTLANELKIILPELEKPLGQGGAARFRLETPKA
;
A
#
# COMPACT_ATOMS: atom_id res chain seq x y z
N ARG A 1 -7.31 3.97 17.25
CA ARG A 1 -8.60 3.66 16.63
C ARG A 1 -8.35 3.04 15.26
N LEU A 2 -9.07 1.98 14.91
CA LEU A 2 -9.03 1.29 13.62
C LEU A 2 -10.38 1.44 12.93
N THR A 3 -10.37 1.81 11.65
CA THR A 3 -11.55 1.74 10.77
C THR A 3 -11.18 0.85 9.60
N ALA A 4 -11.88 -0.27 9.44
CA ALA A 4 -11.69 -1.19 8.32
C ALA A 4 -12.94 -1.19 7.43
N CYS A 5 -12.75 -1.19 6.12
CA CYS A 5 -13.83 -1.12 5.13
C CYS A 5 -13.75 -2.35 4.23
N GLU A 6 -14.86 -3.06 4.08
CA GLU A 6 -14.93 -4.30 3.29
C GLU A 6 -16.31 -4.42 2.63
N LEU A 7 -16.32 -4.64 1.31
CA LEU A 7 -17.53 -4.74 0.50
C LEU A 7 -18.00 -6.18 0.34
N GLU A 8 -17.08 -7.15 0.30
CA GLU A 8 -17.43 -8.56 0.15
C GLU A 8 -18.12 -9.05 1.43
N LEU A 9 -19.33 -9.58 1.30
CA LEU A 9 -20.21 -9.89 2.42
C LEU A 9 -19.61 -10.94 3.36
N GLY A 10 -18.97 -11.96 2.80
CA GLY A 10 -18.32 -13.04 3.56
C GLY A 10 -17.13 -12.54 4.36
N ALA A 11 -16.21 -11.83 3.72
CA ALA A 11 -15.02 -11.22 4.30
C ALA A 11 -15.41 -10.19 5.36
N ARG A 12 -16.41 -9.33 5.09
CA ARG A 12 -16.90 -8.35 6.07
C ARG A 12 -17.44 -9.03 7.32
N LYS A 13 -18.21 -10.11 7.18
CA LYS A 13 -18.71 -10.87 8.32
C LYS A 13 -17.56 -11.43 9.17
N GLN A 14 -16.56 -12.05 8.53
CA GLN A 14 -15.38 -12.56 9.23
C GLN A 14 -14.60 -11.45 9.94
N LEU A 15 -14.47 -10.29 9.31
CA LEU A 15 -13.80 -9.13 9.86
C LEU A 15 -14.54 -8.56 11.08
N ILE A 16 -15.87 -8.50 11.04
CA ILE A 16 -16.71 -8.12 12.19
C ILE A 16 -16.48 -9.12 13.34
N ASP A 17 -16.54 -10.42 13.05
CA ASP A 17 -16.37 -11.46 14.07
C ASP A 17 -14.98 -11.41 14.73
N ALA A 18 -13.94 -11.08 13.95
CA ALA A 18 -12.57 -10.91 14.43
C ALA A 18 -12.39 -9.66 15.30
N LEU A 19 -13.04 -8.54 14.94
CA LEU A 19 -12.81 -7.24 15.59
C LEU A 19 -13.85 -6.88 16.66
N ARG A 20 -14.97 -7.61 16.79
CA ARG A 20 -16.10 -7.26 17.67
C ARG A 20 -15.77 -7.05 19.16
N ARG A 21 -14.64 -7.56 19.65
CA ARG A 21 -14.21 -7.42 21.05
C ARG A 21 -13.30 -6.22 21.29
N ASP A 22 -12.80 -5.58 20.23
CA ASP A 22 -11.95 -4.40 20.34
C ASP A 22 -12.80 -3.13 20.22
N ALA A 23 -12.98 -2.44 21.34
CA ALA A 23 -13.71 -1.17 21.39
C ALA A 23 -13.05 -0.03 20.59
N GLN A 24 -11.80 -0.20 20.17
CA GLN A 24 -11.08 0.76 19.33
C GLN A 24 -11.21 0.47 17.83
N ALA A 25 -11.78 -0.68 17.45
CA ALA A 25 -11.96 -1.09 16.07
C ALA A 25 -13.42 -0.98 15.63
N ARG A 26 -13.62 -0.59 14.37
CA ARG A 26 -14.93 -0.64 13.72
C ARG A 26 -14.78 -1.13 12.29
N VAL A 27 -15.77 -1.90 11.87
CA VAL A 27 -15.93 -2.33 10.48
C VAL A 27 -17.07 -1.51 9.87
N VAL A 28 -16.82 -0.96 8.68
CA VAL A 28 -17.79 -0.13 7.96
C VAL A 28 -18.10 -0.79 6.63
N ASP A 29 -19.39 -0.95 6.34
CA ASP A 29 -19.87 -1.38 5.03
C ASP A 29 -19.85 -0.20 4.07
N LEU A 30 -18.65 0.10 3.56
CA LEU A 30 -18.41 1.21 2.63
C LEU A 30 -17.31 0.81 1.66
N ASP A 31 -17.47 1.21 0.41
CA ASP A 31 -16.42 1.07 -0.60
C ASP A 31 -15.15 1.79 -0.12
N GLY A 32 -14.01 1.11 -0.11
CA GLY A 32 -12.74 1.65 0.37
C GLY A 32 -12.32 2.96 -0.34
N TRP A 33 -12.66 3.11 -1.62
CA TRP A 33 -12.42 4.32 -2.40
C TRP A 33 -13.30 5.48 -1.94
N MET A 34 -14.53 5.22 -1.49
CA MET A 34 -15.41 6.21 -0.89
C MET A 34 -15.03 6.51 0.57
N ALA A 35 -14.53 5.49 1.28
CA ALA A 35 -14.11 5.58 2.66
C ALA A 35 -12.89 6.48 2.84
N LEU A 36 -11.93 6.42 1.91
CA LEU A 36 -10.69 7.19 1.99
C LEU A 36 -10.93 8.70 2.16
N PRO A 37 -11.68 9.41 1.28
CA PRO A 37 -11.97 10.82 1.47
C PRO A 37 -12.92 11.12 2.65
N ALA A 38 -13.64 10.12 3.17
CA ALA A 38 -14.54 10.26 4.31
C ALA A 38 -13.81 10.17 5.67
N PHE A 39 -12.72 9.40 5.74
CA PHE A 39 -11.95 9.18 6.98
C PHE A 39 -10.61 9.91 7.02
N VAL A 40 -10.19 10.56 5.92
CA VAL A 40 -8.96 11.37 5.85
C VAL A 40 -9.30 12.86 5.72
N PRO A 41 -8.74 13.74 6.59
CA PRO A 41 -7.86 13.45 7.73
C PRO A 41 -8.61 12.83 8.93
N PRO A 42 -7.95 11.98 9.73
CA PRO A 42 -8.52 11.52 11.00
C PRO A 42 -8.49 12.65 12.04
N ASN A 43 -9.39 12.58 13.03
CA ASN A 43 -9.47 13.54 14.14
C ASN A 43 -8.17 13.61 14.95
N GLU A 44 -7.48 12.47 15.09
CA GLU A 44 -6.22 12.33 15.80
C GLU A 44 -5.04 13.01 15.08
N ARG A 45 -5.21 13.35 13.78
CA ARG A 45 -4.17 13.92 12.90
C ARG A 45 -2.87 13.11 12.83
N ARG A 46 -2.92 11.85 13.27
CA ARG A 46 -1.85 10.86 13.31
C ARG A 46 -2.45 9.50 13.01
N GLY A 47 -1.78 8.71 12.16
CA GLY A 47 -2.27 7.40 11.78
C GLY A 47 -1.62 6.89 10.50
N LEU A 48 -2.02 5.67 10.14
CA LEU A 48 -1.62 4.96 8.93
C LEU A 48 -2.88 4.66 8.11
N VAL A 49 -2.82 4.93 6.81
CA VAL A 49 -3.80 4.48 5.83
C VAL A 49 -3.19 3.32 5.05
N LEU A 50 -3.82 2.14 5.09
CA LEU A 50 -3.51 1.02 4.20
C LEU A 50 -4.53 1.01 3.05
N ILE A 51 -4.05 1.03 1.82
CA ILE A 51 -4.86 0.90 0.61
C ILE A 51 -4.42 -0.37 -0.10
N ASP A 52 -5.27 -1.40 -0.06
CA ASP A 52 -5.00 -2.74 -0.57
C ASP A 52 -6.17 -3.22 -1.45
N PRO A 53 -6.27 -2.72 -2.68
CA PRO A 53 -7.35 -3.11 -3.59
C PRO A 53 -7.04 -4.46 -4.27
N PRO A 54 -8.04 -5.15 -4.84
CA PRO A 54 -7.84 -6.49 -5.41
C PRO A 54 -7.13 -6.50 -6.78
N PHE A 55 -7.12 -5.40 -7.53
CA PHE A 55 -6.55 -5.31 -8.90
C PHE A 55 -7.18 -6.29 -9.92
N GLU A 56 -8.51 -6.38 -9.87
CA GLU A 56 -9.39 -7.08 -10.79
C GLU A 56 -9.83 -6.21 -11.99
N ALA A 57 -9.92 -4.89 -11.81
CA ALA A 57 -10.24 -3.94 -12.86
C ALA A 57 -8.99 -3.30 -13.47
N LYS A 58 -9.07 -2.93 -14.75
CA LYS A 58 -7.93 -2.47 -15.55
C LYS A 58 -7.37 -1.12 -15.09
N ASP A 59 -8.23 -0.26 -14.53
CA ASP A 59 -7.93 1.11 -14.14
C ASP A 59 -7.54 1.25 -12.67
N GLU A 60 -7.36 0.16 -11.92
CA GLU A 60 -7.11 0.24 -10.47
C GLU A 60 -5.78 0.90 -10.10
N PHE A 61 -4.75 0.81 -10.96
CA PHE A 61 -3.51 1.57 -10.76
C PHE A 61 -3.75 3.08 -10.83
N GLU A 62 -4.52 3.52 -11.82
CA GLU A 62 -4.86 4.94 -12.00
C GLU A 62 -5.77 5.43 -10.88
N ARG A 63 -6.77 4.61 -10.50
CA ARG A 63 -7.67 4.89 -9.38
C ARG A 63 -6.91 4.99 -8.06
N LEU A 64 -5.94 4.11 -7.81
CA LEU A 64 -5.08 4.13 -6.64
C LEU A 64 -4.25 5.42 -6.57
N ALA A 65 -3.59 5.80 -7.67
CA ALA A 65 -2.80 7.03 -7.74
C ALA A 65 -3.65 8.28 -7.51
N ARG A 66 -4.83 8.36 -8.13
CA ARG A 66 -5.78 9.47 -7.97
C ARG A 66 -6.30 9.56 -6.55
N ALA A 67 -6.81 8.46 -6.00
CA ALA A 67 -7.38 8.41 -4.66
C ALA A 67 -6.33 8.79 -3.60
N PHE A 68 -5.10 8.29 -3.74
CA PHE A 68 -3.99 8.71 -2.90
C PHE A 68 -3.71 10.22 -3.02
N THR A 69 -3.61 10.76 -4.23
CA THR A 69 -3.32 12.18 -4.45
C THR A 69 -4.35 13.09 -3.76
N GLU A 70 -5.64 12.77 -3.92
CA GLU A 70 -6.74 13.51 -3.30
C GLU A 70 -6.73 13.41 -1.76
N ALA A 71 -6.47 12.22 -1.21
CA ALA A 71 -6.38 12.02 0.23
C ALA A 71 -5.16 12.71 0.84
N PHE A 72 -4.00 12.58 0.19
CA PHE A 72 -2.74 13.15 0.62
C PHE A 72 -2.76 14.68 0.59
N ALA A 73 -3.44 15.30 -0.38
CA ALA A 73 -3.66 16.74 -0.41
C ALA A 73 -4.40 17.26 0.83
N LYS A 74 -5.33 16.47 1.40
CA LYS A 74 -6.06 16.81 2.64
C LYS A 74 -5.23 16.55 3.90
N TRP A 75 -4.37 15.53 3.88
CA TRP A 75 -3.57 15.14 5.04
C TRP A 75 -2.14 14.75 4.65
N PRO A 76 -1.29 15.75 4.36
CA PRO A 76 0.07 15.53 3.83
C PRO A 76 1.06 15.00 4.88
N THR A 77 0.68 15.02 6.16
CA THR A 77 1.51 14.49 7.27
C THR A 77 1.16 13.06 7.67
N GLY A 78 0.11 12.48 7.08
CA GLY A 78 -0.26 11.08 7.32
C GLY A 78 0.74 10.09 6.72
N ALA A 79 0.81 8.89 7.30
CA ALA A 79 1.52 7.76 6.68
C ALA A 79 0.54 6.98 5.80
N TYR A 80 0.97 6.64 4.58
CA TYR A 80 0.16 5.86 3.63
C TYR A 80 0.96 4.66 3.15
N LEU A 81 0.31 3.51 3.11
CA LEU A 81 0.84 2.25 2.61
C LEU A 81 -0.06 1.75 1.49
N LEU A 82 0.46 1.74 0.27
CA LEU A 82 -0.28 1.36 -0.93
C LEU A 82 0.29 0.04 -1.44
N TRP A 83 -0.51 -1.03 -1.39
CA TRP A 83 -0.14 -2.32 -1.95
C TRP A 83 -0.49 -2.39 -3.44
N TYR A 84 0.33 -3.11 -4.21
CA TYR A 84 0.06 -3.38 -5.61
C TYR A 84 0.74 -4.66 -6.13
N PRO A 85 0.13 -5.37 -7.10
CA PRO A 85 0.76 -6.48 -7.79
C PRO A 85 1.75 -5.99 -8.85
N VAL A 86 2.87 -6.69 -9.03
CA VAL A 86 3.87 -6.35 -10.07
C VAL A 86 3.65 -7.25 -11.28
N LYS A 87 2.62 -6.94 -12.09
CA LYS A 87 2.34 -7.66 -13.35
C LYS A 87 3.19 -7.12 -14.51
N THR A 88 3.40 -5.80 -14.56
CA THR A 88 4.27 -5.16 -15.56
C THR A 88 5.09 -4.06 -14.91
N ARG A 89 6.38 -3.97 -15.26
CA ARG A 89 7.27 -2.93 -14.71
C ARG A 89 6.75 -1.53 -15.02
N ARG A 90 6.26 -1.31 -16.24
CA ARG A 90 5.74 -0.02 -16.70
C ARG A 90 4.62 0.51 -15.78
N ALA A 91 3.59 -0.29 -15.51
CA ALA A 91 2.48 0.15 -14.66
C ALA A 91 2.94 0.49 -13.23
N THR A 92 3.82 -0.34 -12.67
CA THR A 92 4.36 -0.11 -11.31
C THR A 92 5.28 1.11 -11.22
N ASP A 93 6.07 1.37 -12.26
CA ASP A 93 6.93 2.55 -12.33
C ASP A 93 6.12 3.83 -12.53
N GLU A 94 5.04 3.78 -13.32
CA GLU A 94 4.09 4.89 -13.50
C GLU A 94 3.35 5.21 -12.19
N LEU A 95 2.86 4.19 -11.47
CA LEU A 95 2.24 4.36 -10.15
C LEU A 95 3.24 4.99 -9.16
N ALA A 96 4.45 4.43 -9.05
CA ALA A 96 5.48 4.91 -8.14
C ALA A 96 5.84 6.39 -8.41
N ARG A 97 5.96 6.77 -9.68
CA ARG A 97 6.24 8.16 -10.09
C ARG A 97 5.11 9.11 -9.70
N SER A 98 3.86 8.77 -10.03
CA SER A 98 2.70 9.61 -9.70
C SER A 98 2.55 9.82 -8.19
N VAL A 99 2.69 8.75 -7.39
CA VAL A 99 2.62 8.82 -5.93
C VAL A 99 3.77 9.64 -5.35
N ALA A 100 5.01 9.45 -5.84
CA ALA A 100 6.16 10.23 -5.38
C ALA A 100 6.05 11.72 -5.75
N ALA A 101 5.55 12.04 -6.95
CA ALA A 101 5.31 13.42 -7.38
C ALA A 101 4.25 14.13 -6.52
N ALA A 102 3.13 13.45 -6.23
CA ALA A 102 2.11 13.98 -5.32
C ALA A 102 2.67 14.18 -3.90
N ALA A 103 3.49 13.25 -3.41
CA ALA A 103 4.12 13.37 -2.11
C ALA A 103 5.08 14.57 -2.02
N MET A 104 6.00 14.71 -2.98
CA MET A 104 7.03 15.74 -2.96
C MET A 104 6.51 17.15 -3.26
N SER A 105 5.41 17.29 -4.00
CA SER A 105 4.80 18.60 -4.30
C SER A 105 3.96 19.17 -3.16
N SER A 106 3.66 18.36 -2.14
CA SER A 106 2.89 18.81 -0.96
C SER A 106 3.70 19.71 -0.02
N ARG A 107 3.01 20.32 0.96
CA ARG A 107 3.64 21.08 2.04
C ARG A 107 3.16 20.59 3.41
N PRO A 108 4.07 20.11 4.29
CA PRO A 108 5.49 19.89 4.04
C PRO A 108 5.72 18.81 2.98
N ALA A 109 6.85 18.85 2.28
CA ALA A 109 7.18 17.86 1.25
C ALA A 109 7.27 16.46 1.87
N GLY A 110 6.46 15.53 1.35
CA GLY A 110 6.44 14.14 1.77
C GLY A 110 7.61 13.34 1.20
N LYS A 111 7.84 12.15 1.77
CA LYS A 111 8.82 11.18 1.29
C LYS A 111 8.11 9.91 0.83
N CYS A 112 8.64 9.24 -0.20
CA CYS A 112 8.10 7.97 -0.68
C CYS A 112 9.21 6.91 -0.70
N LEU A 113 8.93 5.74 -0.11
CA LEU A 113 9.78 4.55 -0.16
C LEU A 113 9.03 3.47 -0.94
N ARG A 114 9.69 2.85 -1.92
CA ARG A 114 9.16 1.73 -2.67
C ARG A 114 9.89 0.46 -2.24
N LEU A 115 9.10 -0.56 -1.92
CA LEU A 115 9.55 -1.92 -1.70
C LEU A 115 8.83 -2.82 -2.72
N GLU A 116 9.57 -3.57 -3.52
CA GLU A 116 9.03 -4.70 -4.29
C GLU A 116 9.72 -5.98 -3.87
N PHE A 117 8.97 -7.07 -3.83
CA PHE A 117 9.46 -8.39 -3.47
C PHE A 117 8.92 -9.42 -4.46
N SER A 118 9.82 -10.25 -4.99
CA SER A 118 9.58 -11.25 -6.02
C SER A 118 9.98 -12.62 -5.49
N VAL A 119 9.02 -13.52 -5.29
CA VAL A 119 9.30 -14.88 -4.80
C VAL A 119 9.85 -15.80 -5.88
N ALA A 120 9.58 -15.49 -7.15
CA ALA A 120 10.06 -16.21 -8.32
C ALA A 120 10.31 -15.24 -9.49
N PRO A 121 11.05 -15.65 -10.53
CA PRO A 121 11.11 -14.92 -11.80
C PRO A 121 9.71 -14.71 -12.40
N GLN A 122 9.48 -13.53 -13.01
CA GLN A 122 8.24 -13.25 -13.71
C GLN A 122 8.25 -13.92 -15.09
N GLU A 123 7.43 -14.96 -15.24
CA GLU A 123 7.15 -15.62 -16.52
C GLU A 123 5.79 -15.16 -17.08
N ALA A 124 5.55 -15.39 -18.37
CA ALA A 124 4.34 -14.93 -19.06
C ALA A 124 3.05 -15.56 -18.52
N ASP A 125 3.10 -16.84 -18.14
CA ASP A 125 1.96 -17.61 -17.62
C ASP A 125 2.01 -17.79 -16.09
N ALA A 126 2.98 -17.16 -15.42
CA ALA A 126 3.06 -17.21 -13.97
C ALA A 126 1.92 -16.41 -13.34
N GLY A 127 1.39 -16.92 -12.23
CA GLY A 127 0.51 -16.17 -11.35
C GLY A 127 1.23 -14.97 -10.70
N LEU A 128 0.62 -14.39 -9.67
CA LEU A 128 1.22 -13.28 -8.94
C LEU A 128 2.47 -13.75 -8.16
N VAL A 129 3.66 -13.51 -8.72
CA VAL A 129 4.95 -13.86 -8.10
C VAL A 129 5.70 -12.65 -7.54
N SER A 130 5.21 -11.45 -7.81
CA SER A 130 5.85 -10.20 -7.41
C SER A 130 4.81 -9.18 -6.94
N THR A 131 5.06 -8.54 -5.80
CA THR A 131 4.19 -7.50 -5.22
C THR A 131 5.02 -6.33 -4.75
N GLY A 132 4.39 -5.18 -4.56
CA GLY A 132 5.04 -4.00 -4.04
C GLY A 132 4.22 -3.21 -3.03
N LEU A 133 4.93 -2.36 -2.31
CA LEU A 133 4.42 -1.39 -1.36
C LEU A 133 5.03 -0.02 -1.70
N LEU A 134 4.17 0.99 -1.87
CA LEU A 134 4.59 2.39 -1.78
C LEU A 134 4.24 2.90 -0.39
N ILE A 135 5.25 3.42 0.29
CA ILE A 135 5.18 3.84 1.68
C ILE A 135 5.47 5.35 1.70
N VAL A 136 4.41 6.14 1.86
CA VAL A 136 4.51 7.60 1.94
C VAL A 136 4.59 8.03 3.39
N ASN A 137 5.52 8.95 3.67
CA ASN A 137 5.93 9.37 5.00
C ASN A 137 6.28 8.17 5.90
N PRO A 138 7.21 7.29 5.47
CA PRO A 138 7.61 6.13 6.27
C PRO A 138 8.23 6.58 7.60
N PRO A 139 8.08 5.79 8.68
CA PRO A 139 8.91 5.94 9.88
C PRO A 139 10.40 5.99 9.50
N TRP A 140 11.17 6.84 10.18
CA TRP A 140 12.56 7.11 9.79
C TRP A 140 13.50 5.90 9.90
N THR A 141 13.18 4.92 10.76
CA THR A 141 13.94 3.68 10.92
C THR A 141 13.62 2.64 9.85
N LEU A 142 12.43 2.70 9.24
CA LEU A 142 11.87 1.62 8.44
C LEU A 142 12.78 1.24 7.26
N ALA A 143 13.38 2.22 6.58
CA ALA A 143 14.28 1.95 5.46
C ALA A 143 15.55 1.17 5.88
N ASN A 144 16.05 1.39 7.10
CA ASN A 144 17.21 0.65 7.61
C ASN A 144 16.81 -0.72 8.15
N GLU A 145 15.65 -0.83 8.82
CA GLU A 145 15.09 -2.10 9.26
C GLU A 145 14.85 -3.03 8.07
N LEU A 146 14.26 -2.52 6.98
CA LEU A 146 14.03 -3.30 5.76
C LEU A 146 15.33 -3.80 5.12
N LYS A 147 16.43 -3.03 5.17
CA LYS A 147 17.74 -3.50 4.67
C LYS A 147 18.30 -4.68 5.47
N ILE A 148 17.90 -4.82 6.73
CA ILE A 148 18.29 -5.95 7.59
C ILE A 148 17.33 -7.13 7.38
N ILE A 149 16.03 -6.86 7.29
CA ILE A 149 14.99 -7.90 7.22
C ILE A 149 14.94 -8.58 5.85
N LEU A 150 14.98 -7.81 4.75
CA LEU A 150 14.69 -8.35 3.41
C LEU A 150 15.66 -9.45 2.95
N PRO A 151 16.98 -9.37 3.19
CA PRO A 151 17.92 -10.46 2.88
C PRO A 151 17.55 -11.79 3.57
N GLU A 152 17.08 -11.73 4.82
CA GLU A 152 16.67 -12.91 5.58
C GLU A 152 15.41 -13.58 5.01
N LEU A 153 14.63 -12.85 4.21
CA LEU A 153 13.43 -13.37 3.55
C LEU A 153 13.69 -13.99 2.18
N GLU A 154 14.86 -13.76 1.57
CA GLU A 154 15.15 -14.21 0.20
C GLU A 154 15.09 -15.74 0.06
N LYS A 155 15.75 -16.45 0.97
CA LYS A 155 15.80 -17.92 0.97
C LYS A 155 14.47 -18.58 1.37
N PRO A 156 13.81 -18.22 2.49
CA PRO A 156 12.60 -18.92 2.93
C PRO A 156 11.38 -18.65 2.06
N LEU A 157 11.29 -17.49 1.41
CA LEU A 157 10.14 -17.15 0.56
C LEU A 157 10.37 -17.43 -0.92
N GLY A 158 11.60 -17.77 -1.32
CA GLY A 158 11.95 -18.07 -2.69
C GLY A 158 11.32 -19.36 -3.22
N GLN A 159 10.72 -19.28 -4.40
CA GLN A 159 10.09 -20.40 -5.11
C GLN A 159 10.90 -20.70 -6.38
N GLY A 160 11.56 -21.86 -6.41
CA GLY A 160 12.44 -22.24 -7.53
C GLY A 160 13.79 -21.52 -7.57
N GLY A 161 14.14 -20.79 -6.51
CA GLY A 161 15.37 -20.01 -6.36
C GLY A 161 15.25 -19.03 -5.19
N ALA A 162 16.28 -18.23 -4.93
CA ALA A 162 16.18 -17.15 -3.96
C ALA A 162 15.20 -16.06 -4.48
N ALA A 163 14.32 -15.60 -3.60
CA ALA A 163 13.51 -14.41 -3.86
C ALA A 163 14.41 -13.17 -4.04
N ARG A 164 13.86 -12.12 -4.63
CA ARG A 164 14.57 -10.86 -4.89
C ARG A 164 13.73 -9.70 -4.40
N PHE A 165 14.39 -8.62 -4.00
CA PHE A 165 13.69 -7.40 -3.62
C PHE A 165 14.31 -6.16 -4.25
N ARG A 166 13.50 -5.10 -4.35
CA ARG A 166 13.89 -3.75 -4.75
C ARG A 166 13.46 -2.80 -3.64
N LEU A 167 14.41 -2.09 -3.05
CA LEU A 167 14.14 -1.08 -2.02
C LEU A 167 14.74 0.25 -2.47
N GLU A 168 13.91 1.25 -2.77
CA GLU A 168 14.37 2.53 -3.32
C GLU A 168 13.47 3.71 -2.93
N THR A 169 13.98 4.92 -3.11
CA THR A 169 13.16 6.14 -3.12
C THR A 169 12.85 6.49 -4.58
N PRO A 170 11.59 6.37 -5.03
CA PRO A 170 11.22 6.71 -6.40
C PRO A 170 11.46 8.20 -6.68
N LYS A 171 11.85 8.51 -7.91
CA LYS A 171 11.90 9.89 -8.42
C LYS A 171 10.50 10.30 -8.90
N ALA A 172 10.18 11.59 -8.79
CA ALA A 172 9.05 12.18 -9.51
C ALA A 172 9.34 12.26 -11.01
#